data_AF-A0A2V9PRT7-F1
#
_entry.id   AF-A0A2V9PRT7-F1
#
_cell.length_a   1.000
_cell.length_b   1.000
_cell.length_c   1.000
_cell.angle_alpha   90.00
_cell.angle_beta   90.00
_cell.angle_gamma   90.00
#
_symmetry.space_group_name_H-M   'P 1'
#
loop_
_entity.id
_entity.type
_entity.pdbx_description
1 polymer ?
#
loop_
_entity_poly.entity_id
_entity_poly.type
_entity_poly.pdbx_seq_one_letter_code
_entity_poly.pdbx_strand_id
1 'polypeptide(L)'
;MNQIPRSISRLLLTLFLCGASVGTLAQSTTKSEARVDSILSQMSLEEKIDYIGGTGFAIRAMPNLHLPAFEMSDGPLGVRSNSRFPSTVYAAGIGLAATWNRDLAERVGEGIGRDARARGIHFMLGPGVNIYRSPRNGRNFEYFGEDPFLASAMAVGYISGMQKQGVSATIKHFLANNSEFLRQHSRPR
;
A
#
# COMPACT_ATOMS: atom_id res chain seq x y z
N MET A 1 -38.41 38.52 -4.65
CA MET A 1 -37.33 37.88 -3.85
C MET A 1 -37.51 36.37 -3.95
N ASN A 2 -36.92 35.73 -4.96
CA ASN A 2 -37.03 34.28 -5.17
C ASN A 2 -35.94 33.58 -4.35
N GLN A 3 -36.34 32.98 -3.24
CA GLN A 3 -35.48 32.14 -2.40
C GLN A 3 -35.20 30.83 -3.13
N ILE A 4 -33.93 30.59 -3.48
CA ILE A 4 -33.47 29.32 -4.03
C ILE A 4 -33.68 28.24 -2.94
N PRO A 5 -34.37 27.13 -3.24
CA PRO A 5 -34.67 26.11 -2.23
C PRO A 5 -33.38 25.49 -1.67
N ARG A 6 -33.30 25.41 -0.34
CA ARG A 6 -32.12 24.96 0.44
C ARG A 6 -31.57 23.58 0.05
N SER A 7 -32.33 22.73 -0.65
CA SER A 7 -31.84 21.43 -1.15
C SER A 7 -30.90 21.54 -2.35
N ILE A 8 -31.09 22.54 -3.22
CA ILE A 8 -30.23 22.76 -4.40
C ILE A 8 -28.86 23.32 -3.97
N SER A 9 -28.84 24.15 -2.93
CA SER A 9 -27.60 24.68 -2.34
C SER A 9 -26.72 23.60 -1.70
N ARG A 10 -27.32 22.52 -1.16
CA ARG A 10 -26.56 21.38 -0.62
C ARG A 10 -26.00 20.51 -1.74
N LEU A 11 -26.77 20.27 -2.81
CA LEU A 11 -26.32 19.45 -3.95
C LEU A 11 -25.15 20.10 -4.71
N LEU A 12 -25.16 21.43 -4.87
CA LEU A 12 -24.06 22.18 -5.50
C LEU A 12 -22.79 22.22 -4.63
N LEU A 13 -22.91 22.25 -3.31
CA LEU A 13 -21.75 22.22 -2.40
C LEU A 13 -21.07 20.83 -2.37
N THR A 14 -21.84 19.74 -2.48
CA THR A 14 -21.29 18.38 -2.55
C THR A 14 -20.60 18.09 -3.89
N LEU A 15 -21.10 18.65 -5.01
CA LEU A 15 -20.42 18.54 -6.31
C LEU A 15 -19.09 19.33 -6.35
N PHE A 16 -19.02 20.49 -5.69
CA PHE A 16 -17.79 21.30 -5.66
C PHE A 16 -16.67 20.66 -4.83
N LEU A 17 -17.01 20.02 -3.70
CA LEU A 17 -16.06 19.30 -2.83
C LEU A 17 -15.51 18.02 -3.47
N CYS A 18 -16.28 17.35 -4.35
CA CYS A 18 -15.81 16.17 -5.09
C CYS A 18 -14.91 16.54 -6.28
N GLY A 19 -15.15 17.68 -6.96
CA GLY A 19 -14.31 18.15 -8.06
C GLY A 19 -12.91 18.59 -7.63
N ALA A 20 -12.77 19.19 -6.44
CA ALA A 20 -11.49 19.68 -5.93
C ALA A 20 -10.50 18.54 -5.57
N SER A 21 -11.01 17.43 -5.04
CA SER A 21 -10.17 16.27 -4.68
C SER A 21 -9.68 15.50 -5.90
N VAL A 22 -10.54 15.34 -6.93
CA VAL A 22 -10.16 14.73 -8.22
C VAL A 22 -9.13 15.58 -8.97
N GLY A 23 -9.31 16.91 -9.00
CA GLY A 23 -8.35 17.82 -9.63
C GLY A 23 -6.96 17.78 -8.99
N THR A 24 -6.89 17.69 -7.66
CA THR A 24 -5.61 17.67 -6.92
C THR A 24 -4.84 16.36 -7.12
N LEU A 25 -5.52 15.21 -7.11
CA LEU A 25 -4.93 13.90 -7.40
C LEU A 25 -4.43 13.83 -8.85
N ALA A 26 -5.22 14.28 -9.82
CA ALA A 26 -4.82 14.31 -11.23
C ALA A 26 -3.62 15.23 -11.48
N GLN A 27 -3.57 16.41 -10.82
CA GLN A 27 -2.44 17.34 -10.91
C GLN A 27 -1.16 16.77 -10.28
N SER A 28 -1.27 16.03 -9.16
CA SER A 28 -0.13 15.37 -8.52
C SER A 28 0.44 14.23 -9.37
N THR A 29 -0.44 13.46 -10.03
CA THR A 29 -0.03 12.39 -10.94
C THR A 29 0.70 12.96 -12.14
N THR A 30 0.14 13.96 -12.83
CA THR A 30 0.78 14.57 -14.02
C THR A 30 2.16 15.16 -13.75
N LYS A 31 2.38 15.80 -12.59
CA LYS A 31 3.71 16.28 -12.19
C LYS A 31 4.69 15.13 -11.93
N SER A 32 4.22 14.04 -11.33
CA SER A 32 5.04 12.85 -11.09
C SER A 32 5.43 12.17 -12.40
N GLU A 33 4.48 11.99 -13.32
CA GLU A 33 4.72 11.42 -14.65
C GLU A 33 5.77 12.23 -15.43
N ALA A 34 5.63 13.57 -15.48
CA ALA A 34 6.62 14.41 -16.16
C ALA A 34 8.04 14.28 -15.58
N ARG A 35 8.16 14.10 -14.26
CA ARG A 35 9.44 13.84 -13.60
C ARG A 35 9.99 12.47 -13.95
N VAL A 36 9.14 11.45 -13.96
CA VAL A 36 9.50 10.07 -14.35
C VAL A 36 9.98 10.05 -15.79
N ASP A 37 9.26 10.67 -16.72
CA ASP A 37 9.63 10.76 -18.14
C ASP A 37 10.98 11.46 -18.33
N SER A 38 11.23 12.54 -17.59
CA SER A 38 12.51 13.24 -17.62
C SER A 38 13.68 12.34 -17.20
N ILE A 39 13.50 11.50 -16.18
CA ILE A 39 14.52 10.53 -15.74
C ILE A 39 14.67 9.42 -16.79
N LEU A 40 13.58 8.83 -17.26
CA LEU A 40 13.60 7.74 -18.24
C LEU A 40 14.19 8.16 -19.59
N SER A 41 14.08 9.44 -19.96
CA SER A 41 14.67 9.99 -21.20
C SER A 41 16.20 10.01 -21.16
N GLN A 42 16.80 9.97 -19.97
CA GLN A 42 18.25 9.96 -19.77
C GLN A 42 18.84 8.54 -19.69
N MET A 43 17.99 7.50 -19.72
CA MET A 43 18.41 6.11 -19.61
C MET A 43 18.53 5.43 -20.98
N SER A 44 19.59 4.64 -21.17
CA SER A 44 19.67 3.67 -22.27
C SER A 44 18.63 2.55 -22.10
N LEU A 45 18.41 1.75 -23.15
CA LEU A 45 17.54 0.57 -23.05
C LEU A 45 18.10 -0.45 -22.06
N GLU A 46 19.41 -0.65 -22.08
CA GLU A 46 20.13 -1.56 -21.19
C GLU A 46 19.99 -1.11 -19.73
N GLU A 47 20.13 0.19 -19.44
CA GLU A 47 19.89 0.73 -18.11
C GLU A 47 18.44 0.52 -17.65
N LYS A 48 17.45 0.64 -18.55
CA LYS A 48 16.03 0.38 -18.23
C LYS A 48 15.78 -1.08 -17.91
N ILE A 49 16.34 -1.99 -18.72
CA ILE A 49 16.24 -3.44 -18.52
C ILE A 49 16.93 -3.84 -17.21
N ASP A 50 18.09 -3.23 -16.93
CA ASP A 50 18.82 -3.49 -15.70
C ASP A 50 18.01 -3.01 -14.48
N TYR A 51 17.45 -1.79 -14.54
CA TYR A 51 16.75 -1.16 -13.41
C TYR A 51 15.49 -1.89 -12.94
N ILE A 52 14.78 -2.60 -13.83
CA ILE A 52 13.59 -3.39 -13.45
C ILE A 52 13.92 -4.67 -12.68
N GLY A 53 15.19 -5.07 -12.63
CA GLY A 53 15.64 -6.18 -11.79
C GLY A 53 15.88 -5.75 -10.34
N GLY A 54 15.41 -6.53 -9.38
CA GLY A 54 15.71 -6.31 -7.95
C GLY A 54 17.10 -6.83 -7.54
N THR A 55 17.69 -6.20 -6.52
CA THR A 55 18.93 -6.64 -5.86
C THR A 55 18.61 -7.06 -4.42
N GLY A 56 18.14 -8.31 -4.24
CA GLY A 56 17.63 -8.77 -2.95
C GLY A 56 16.30 -8.09 -2.58
N PHE A 57 16.26 -7.41 -1.42
CA PHE A 57 15.10 -6.64 -0.95
C PHE A 57 15.19 -5.15 -1.36
N ALA A 58 15.85 -4.82 -2.46
CA ALA A 58 16.02 -3.45 -2.91
C ALA A 58 15.87 -3.28 -4.42
N ILE A 59 15.48 -2.07 -4.83
CA ILE A 59 15.73 -1.55 -6.18
C ILE A 59 17.12 -0.92 -6.16
N ARG A 60 17.94 -1.21 -7.17
CA ARG A 60 19.31 -0.70 -7.28
C ARG A 60 19.36 0.83 -7.37
N ALA A 61 20.49 1.40 -6.95
CA ALA A 61 20.77 2.82 -7.16
C ALA A 61 21.21 3.10 -8.61
N MET A 62 20.98 4.33 -9.07
CA MET A 62 21.60 4.87 -10.30
C MET A 62 22.22 6.23 -9.99
N PRO A 63 23.50 6.27 -9.55
CA PRO A 63 24.16 7.50 -9.12
C PRO A 63 24.19 8.58 -10.21
N ASN A 64 24.39 8.20 -11.48
CA ASN A 64 24.43 9.12 -12.62
C ASN A 64 23.12 9.90 -12.80
N LEU A 65 22.00 9.34 -12.35
CA LEU A 65 20.67 9.96 -12.39
C LEU A 65 20.20 10.45 -11.03
N HIS A 66 21.08 10.45 -10.02
CA HIS A 66 20.77 10.81 -8.64
C HIS A 66 19.62 10.00 -8.03
N LEU A 67 19.46 8.73 -8.47
CA LEU A 67 18.48 7.81 -7.90
C LEU A 67 19.15 6.98 -6.79
N PRO A 68 18.66 7.06 -5.54
CA PRO A 68 19.13 6.19 -4.47
C PRO A 68 18.65 4.76 -4.70
N ALA A 69 19.22 3.83 -3.94
CA ALA A 69 18.60 2.51 -3.80
C ALA A 69 17.29 2.64 -3.02
N PHE A 70 16.28 1.86 -3.39
CA PHE A 70 15.02 1.83 -2.67
C PHE A 70 14.84 0.50 -1.94
N GLU A 71 14.94 0.55 -0.62
CA GLU A 71 14.81 -0.61 0.26
C GLU A 71 13.36 -1.04 0.48
N MET A 72 13.16 -2.35 0.62
CA MET A 72 11.90 -2.99 0.94
C MET A 72 12.00 -3.76 2.26
N SER A 73 10.88 -3.93 2.95
CA SER A 73 10.82 -4.80 4.13
C SER A 73 9.49 -5.56 4.19
N ASP A 74 9.54 -6.81 4.64
CA ASP A 74 8.38 -7.45 5.25
C ASP A 74 8.01 -6.69 6.54
N GLY A 75 6.81 -6.78 7.10
CA GLY A 75 5.62 -7.39 6.53
C GLY A 75 4.36 -6.70 7.08
N PRO A 76 3.17 -7.32 6.91
CA PRO A 76 1.88 -6.70 7.23
C PRO A 76 1.64 -6.43 8.73
N LEU A 77 2.51 -6.93 9.62
CA LEU A 77 2.38 -6.80 11.08
C LEU A 77 3.45 -5.86 11.69
N GLY A 78 4.24 -5.17 10.87
CA GLY A 78 5.37 -4.36 11.33
C GLY A 78 6.62 -4.59 10.49
N VAL A 79 7.63 -3.73 10.67
CA VAL A 79 8.89 -3.84 9.94
C VAL A 79 9.64 -5.09 10.41
N ARG A 80 10.09 -5.92 9.48
CA ARG A 80 10.84 -7.12 9.79
C ARG A 80 12.20 -6.69 10.33
N SER A 81 12.35 -6.85 11.64
CA SER A 81 13.58 -6.60 12.36
C SER A 81 14.70 -7.51 11.84
N ASN A 82 15.89 -6.92 11.63
CA ASN A 82 17.13 -7.68 11.70
C ASN A 82 17.62 -7.66 13.16
N SER A 83 18.39 -8.67 13.58
CA SER A 83 18.75 -8.95 14.97
C SER A 83 19.40 -7.79 15.76
N ARG A 84 19.78 -6.70 15.09
CA ARG A 84 20.40 -5.52 15.69
C ARG A 84 19.41 -4.42 16.07
N PHE A 85 18.18 -4.42 15.56
CA PHE A 85 17.21 -3.34 15.81
C PHE A 85 15.80 -3.88 16.08
N PRO A 86 15.31 -3.88 17.33
CA PRO A 86 13.96 -4.36 17.65
C PRO A 86 12.91 -3.56 16.86
N SER A 87 11.81 -4.19 16.48
CA SER A 87 10.67 -3.53 15.81
C SER A 87 9.37 -3.80 16.56
N THR A 88 8.41 -2.90 16.40
CA THR A 88 7.07 -3.05 16.95
C THR A 88 6.28 -4.08 16.15
N VAL A 89 5.78 -5.10 16.83
CA VAL A 89 4.87 -6.09 16.26
C VAL A 89 3.44 -5.68 16.59
N TYR A 90 2.62 -5.50 15.55
CA TYR A 90 1.21 -5.16 15.65
C TYR A 90 0.35 -6.43 15.63
N ALA A 91 -0.93 -6.28 15.97
CA ALA A 91 -1.90 -7.36 15.81
C ALA A 91 -1.95 -7.84 14.35
N ALA A 92 -2.13 -9.15 14.18
CA ALA A 92 -2.30 -9.76 12.86
C ALA A 92 -3.53 -9.19 12.12
N GLY A 93 -3.55 -9.29 10.79
CA GLY A 93 -4.63 -8.77 9.95
C GLY A 93 -6.02 -9.22 10.41
N ILE A 94 -6.14 -10.48 10.86
CA ILE A 94 -7.39 -11.01 11.43
C ILE A 94 -7.81 -10.30 12.72
N GLY A 95 -6.86 -10.00 13.61
CA GLY A 95 -7.12 -9.30 14.86
C GLY A 95 -7.50 -7.85 14.62
N LEU A 96 -6.88 -7.21 13.64
CA LEU A 96 -7.25 -5.86 13.21
C LEU A 96 -8.66 -5.86 12.59
N ALA A 97 -8.96 -6.79 11.68
CA ALA A 97 -10.28 -6.92 11.05
C ALA A 97 -11.40 -7.17 12.06
N ALA A 98 -11.16 -7.99 13.08
CA ALA A 98 -12.12 -8.29 14.14
C ALA A 98 -12.57 -7.04 14.93
N THR A 99 -11.86 -5.92 14.82
CA THR A 99 -12.27 -4.65 15.44
C THR A 99 -13.34 -3.90 14.66
N TRP A 100 -13.50 -4.19 13.36
CA TRP A 100 -14.35 -3.44 12.42
C TRP A 100 -14.07 -1.93 12.41
N ASN A 101 -12.89 -1.51 12.89
CA ASN A 101 -12.55 -0.12 13.13
C ASN A 101 -11.54 0.37 12.09
N ARG A 102 -12.05 1.09 11.09
CA ARG A 102 -11.25 1.65 9.98
C ARG A 102 -10.22 2.67 10.47
N ASP A 103 -10.60 3.50 11.44
CA ASP A 103 -9.70 4.51 12.00
C ASP A 103 -8.55 3.85 12.77
N LEU A 104 -8.80 2.71 13.42
CA LEU A 104 -7.73 1.93 14.04
C LEU A 104 -6.80 1.34 12.99
N ALA A 105 -7.33 0.84 11.87
CA ALA A 105 -6.50 0.34 10.77
C ALA A 105 -5.58 1.43 10.22
N GLU A 106 -6.09 2.65 10.08
CA GLU A 106 -5.28 3.81 9.69
C GLU A 106 -4.17 4.11 10.70
N ARG A 107 -4.48 4.18 12.00
CA ARG A 107 -3.46 4.40 13.04
C ARG A 107 -2.40 3.30 13.07
N VAL A 108 -2.78 2.05 12.84
CA VAL A 108 -1.83 0.92 12.70
C VAL A 108 -0.93 1.13 11.48
N GLY A 109 -1.53 1.48 10.33
CA GLY A 109 -0.79 1.81 9.10
C GLY A 109 0.21 2.95 9.31
N GLU A 110 -0.19 4.03 9.99
CA GLU A 110 0.70 5.14 10.35
C GLU A 110 1.85 4.70 11.24
N GLY A 111 1.57 3.88 12.26
CA GLY A 111 2.59 3.36 13.17
C GLY A 111 3.66 2.55 12.44
N ILE A 112 3.24 1.65 11.54
CA ILE A 112 4.14 0.86 10.70
C ILE A 112 4.90 1.77 9.73
N GLY A 113 4.22 2.73 9.10
CA GLY A 113 4.84 3.69 8.18
C GLY A 113 5.93 4.55 8.85
N ARG A 114 5.71 4.99 10.09
CA ARG A 114 6.72 5.75 10.85
C ARG A 114 7.97 4.90 11.15
N ASP A 115 7.79 3.64 11.59
CA ASP A 115 8.91 2.73 11.86
C ASP A 115 9.68 2.41 10.57
N ALA A 116 8.98 2.18 9.46
CA ALA A 116 9.58 1.95 8.15
C ALA A 116 10.40 3.15 7.68
N ARG A 117 9.82 4.35 7.76
CA ARG A 117 10.47 5.59 7.33
C ARG A 117 11.73 5.89 8.13
N ALA A 118 11.67 5.70 9.46
CA ALA A 118 12.82 5.90 10.35
C ALA A 118 14.01 4.98 10.03
N ARG A 119 13.76 3.85 9.37
CA ARG A 119 14.77 2.86 8.96
C ARG A 119 15.22 3.00 7.50
N GLY A 120 14.71 3.99 6.76
CA GLY A 120 14.99 4.14 5.35
C GLY A 120 14.31 3.09 4.46
N ILE A 121 13.24 2.45 4.93
CA ILE A 121 12.42 1.54 4.11
C ILE A 121 11.46 2.37 3.26
N HIS A 122 11.45 2.07 1.96
CA HIS A 122 10.65 2.79 0.96
C HIS A 122 9.37 2.02 0.62
N PHE A 123 9.44 0.69 0.58
CA PHE A 123 8.31 -0.19 0.27
C PHE A 123 8.08 -1.19 1.41
N MET A 124 6.88 -1.16 1.99
CA MET A 124 6.43 -2.20 2.90
C MET A 124 5.68 -3.28 2.13
N LEU A 125 6.11 -4.53 2.29
CA LEU A 125 5.48 -5.69 1.65
C LEU A 125 4.21 -6.09 2.42
N GLY A 126 3.19 -5.25 2.34
CA GLY A 126 1.88 -5.43 2.94
C GLY A 126 0.94 -4.25 2.64
N PRO A 127 -0.36 -4.39 2.93
CA PRO A 127 -0.96 -5.51 3.66
C PRO A 127 -1.23 -6.74 2.78
N GLY A 128 -1.45 -7.88 3.45
CA GLY A 128 -1.99 -9.08 2.81
C GLY A 128 -3.52 -8.99 2.69
N VAL A 129 -4.08 -9.22 1.50
CA VAL A 129 -5.52 -9.00 1.20
C VAL A 129 -6.19 -10.20 0.53
N ASN A 130 -5.56 -11.38 0.51
CA ASN A 130 -6.22 -12.58 0.02
C ASN A 130 -7.43 -12.93 0.91
N ILE A 131 -8.44 -13.56 0.30
CA ILE A 131 -9.70 -13.90 0.97
C ILE A 131 -9.58 -15.27 1.63
N TYR A 132 -10.19 -15.44 2.80
CA TYR A 132 -10.28 -16.74 3.49
C TYR A 132 -11.22 -17.69 2.74
N ARG A 133 -10.73 -18.27 1.64
CA ARG A 133 -11.48 -19.31 0.90
C ARG A 133 -11.58 -20.61 1.70
N SER A 134 -10.56 -20.90 2.50
CA SER A 134 -10.49 -22.10 3.33
C SER A 134 -9.96 -21.71 4.71
N PRO A 135 -10.58 -22.19 5.80
CA PRO A 135 -10.09 -21.92 7.15
C PRO A 135 -8.72 -22.58 7.41
N ARG A 136 -8.31 -23.55 6.58
CA ARG A 136 -7.05 -24.29 6.72
C ARG A 136 -5.85 -23.63 6.07
N ASN A 137 -6.02 -22.49 5.41
CA ASN A 137 -4.90 -21.82 4.76
C ASN A 137 -3.95 -21.22 5.80
N GLY A 138 -2.67 -21.60 5.74
CA GLY A 138 -1.67 -21.26 6.76
C GLY A 138 -1.35 -19.75 6.89
N ARG A 139 -1.73 -18.94 5.90
CA ARG A 139 -1.52 -17.49 5.90
C ARG A 139 -2.78 -16.67 6.17
N ASN A 140 -3.89 -17.29 6.56
CA ASN A 140 -5.08 -16.52 6.90
C ASN A 140 -4.82 -15.45 7.97
N PHE A 141 -3.99 -15.74 8.98
CA PHE A 141 -3.71 -14.80 10.06
C PHE A 141 -3.27 -13.39 9.58
N GLU A 142 -2.54 -13.29 8.46
CA GLU A 142 -2.04 -12.01 7.92
C GLU A 142 -3.03 -11.27 7.00
N TYR A 143 -4.16 -11.89 6.62
CA TYR A 143 -5.22 -11.22 5.84
C TYR A 143 -6.41 -10.82 6.73
N PHE A 144 -7.46 -10.26 6.14
CA PHE A 144 -8.53 -9.56 6.86
C PHE A 144 -9.88 -10.30 6.95
N GLY A 145 -10.00 -11.52 6.43
CA GLY A 145 -11.25 -12.30 6.52
C GLY A 145 -11.72 -12.92 5.21
N GLU A 146 -12.94 -13.48 5.25
CA GLU A 146 -13.65 -14.03 4.08
C GLU A 146 -14.47 -12.99 3.32
N ASP A 147 -14.91 -11.92 4.00
CA ASP A 147 -15.77 -10.89 3.42
C ASP A 147 -14.94 -9.83 2.67
N PRO A 148 -15.14 -9.66 1.34
CA PRO A 148 -14.35 -8.70 0.56
C PRO A 148 -14.63 -7.25 0.95
N PHE A 149 -15.84 -6.92 1.43
CA PHE A 149 -16.17 -5.56 1.84
C PHE A 149 -15.39 -5.15 3.08
N LEU A 150 -15.44 -5.96 4.15
CA LEU A 150 -14.65 -5.76 5.36
C LEU A 150 -13.16 -5.75 5.03
N ALA A 151 -12.67 -6.74 4.28
CA ALA A 151 -11.25 -6.83 3.94
C ALA A 151 -10.76 -5.57 3.22
N SER A 152 -11.52 -5.07 2.25
CA SER A 152 -11.17 -3.85 1.53
C SER A 152 -11.20 -2.61 2.44
N ALA A 153 -12.23 -2.48 3.29
CA ALA A 153 -12.36 -1.36 4.21
C ALA A 153 -11.19 -1.25 5.20
N MET A 154 -10.73 -2.40 5.72
CA MET A 154 -9.60 -2.46 6.64
C MET A 154 -8.27 -2.19 5.91
N ALA A 155 -8.09 -2.77 4.71
CA ALA A 155 -6.90 -2.56 3.90
C ALA A 155 -6.74 -1.08 3.49
N VAL A 156 -7.81 -0.40 3.09
CA VAL A 156 -7.77 1.02 2.70
C VAL A 156 -7.30 1.90 3.85
N GLY A 157 -7.81 1.70 5.06
CA GLY A 157 -7.35 2.43 6.25
C GLY A 157 -5.86 2.22 6.49
N TYR A 158 -5.43 0.95 6.55
CA TYR A 158 -4.02 0.56 6.71
C TYR A 158 -3.10 1.23 5.68
N ILE A 159 -3.48 1.17 4.40
CA ILE A 159 -2.68 1.73 3.29
C ILE A 159 -2.62 3.25 3.37
N SER A 160 -3.74 3.91 3.64
CA SER A 160 -3.80 5.36 3.76
C SER A 160 -2.89 5.87 4.87
N GLY A 161 -2.97 5.26 6.06
CA GLY A 161 -2.14 5.63 7.20
C GLY A 161 -0.64 5.46 6.92
N MET A 162 -0.26 4.34 6.30
CA MET A 162 1.13 4.07 5.92
C MET A 162 1.67 5.07 4.90
N GLN A 163 0.92 5.32 3.82
CA GLN A 163 1.37 6.20 2.73
C GLN A 163 1.46 7.67 3.15
N LYS A 164 0.68 8.11 4.14
CA LYS A 164 0.83 9.44 4.77
C LYS A 164 2.22 9.64 5.39
N GLN A 165 2.94 8.57 5.71
CA GLN A 165 4.31 8.63 6.27
C GLN A 165 5.40 8.61 5.19
N GLY A 166 5.04 8.67 3.90
CA GLY A 166 6.00 8.66 2.79
C GLY A 166 6.64 7.29 2.54
N VAL A 167 5.89 6.22 2.81
CA VAL A 167 6.27 4.81 2.57
C VAL A 167 5.22 4.18 1.68
N SER A 168 5.63 3.51 0.61
CA SER A 168 4.73 2.82 -0.30
C SER A 168 4.22 1.52 0.34
N ALA A 169 2.91 1.34 0.38
CA ALA A 169 2.31 0.06 0.71
C ALA A 169 2.27 -0.84 -0.54
N THR A 170 2.56 -2.12 -0.38
CA THR A 170 2.53 -3.11 -1.48
C THR A 170 1.49 -4.18 -1.16
N ILE A 171 0.29 -3.99 -1.74
CA ILE A 171 -0.81 -4.94 -1.60
C ILE A 171 -0.39 -6.32 -2.15
N LYS A 172 -0.62 -7.37 -1.37
CA LYS A 172 -0.28 -8.75 -1.76
C LYS A 172 -1.33 -9.77 -1.29
N HIS A 173 -1.44 -10.96 -1.86
CA HIS A 173 -0.80 -11.45 -3.07
C HIS A 173 -1.85 -11.41 -4.16
N PHE A 174 -1.60 -10.61 -5.19
CA PHE A 174 -2.45 -10.54 -6.35
C PHE A 174 -2.17 -11.75 -7.27
N LEU A 175 -3.07 -12.70 -7.47
CA LEU A 175 -4.34 -12.93 -6.75
C LEU A 175 -4.52 -14.42 -6.42
N ALA A 176 -5.58 -14.75 -5.68
CA ALA A 176 -6.02 -16.13 -5.42
C ALA A 176 -5.00 -17.07 -4.72
N ASN A 177 -3.99 -16.52 -4.02
CA ASN A 177 -3.12 -17.30 -3.14
C ASN A 177 -3.81 -17.65 -1.81
N ASN A 178 -4.88 -18.45 -1.90
CA ASN A 178 -5.75 -18.83 -0.77
C ASN A 178 -5.42 -20.22 -0.21
N SER A 179 -4.28 -20.80 -0.59
CA SER A 179 -3.75 -22.07 -0.07
C SER A 179 -2.23 -22.08 -0.19
N GLU A 180 -1.55 -22.26 0.94
CA GLU A 180 -0.09 -22.41 0.93
C GLU A 180 0.39 -23.77 0.41
N PHE A 181 -0.44 -24.81 0.51
CA PHE A 181 -0.11 -26.13 0.00
C PHE A 181 0.14 -26.07 -1.51
N LEU A 182 1.36 -26.44 -1.92
CA LEU A 182 1.83 -26.41 -3.30
C LEU A 182 1.70 -25.05 -4.01
N ARG A 183 1.74 -23.90 -3.31
CA ARG A 183 1.55 -22.57 -3.92
C ARG A 183 2.47 -22.20 -5.09
N GLN A 184 3.61 -22.88 -5.24
CA GLN A 184 4.53 -22.72 -6.38
C GLN A 184 4.16 -23.55 -7.62
N HIS A 185 3.26 -24.54 -7.47
CA HIS A 185 2.87 -25.50 -8.52
C HIS A 185 1.35 -25.57 -8.73
N SER A 186 0.57 -25.03 -7.79
CA SER A 186 -0.89 -25.07 -7.84
C SER A 186 -1.42 -24.12 -8.90
N ARG A 187 -2.43 -24.57 -9.65
CA ARG A 187 -3.29 -23.68 -10.43
C ARG A 187 -4.51 -23.29 -9.57
N PRO A 188 -4.85 -22.00 -9.45
CA PRO A 188 -6.10 -21.61 -8.82
C PRO A 188 -7.26 -22.31 -9.54
N ARG A 189 -8.08 -23.04 -8.79
CA ARG A 189 -9.36 -23.59 -9.27
C ARG A 189 -10.50 -22.75 -8.74
#